data_AF-A0A416JVI7-F1
#
_entry.id   AF-A0A416JVI7-F1
#
_cell.length_a   1.000
_cell.length_b   1.000
_cell.length_c   1.000
_cell.angle_alpha   90.00
_cell.angle_beta   90.00
_cell.angle_gamma   90.00
#
_symmetry.space_group_name_H-M   'P 1'
#
loop_
_entity.id
_entity.type
_entity.pdbx_description
1 polymer ?
#
loop_
_entity_poly.entity_id
_entity_poly.type
_entity_poly.pdbx_seq_one_letter_code
_entity_poly.pdbx_strand_id
1 'polypeptide(L)'
;MSDMRDFLIPWYDSIKAQGGLRSLKEQVGDYNLLYQTLVAFMTYLPGSCVQYYKALSIVFDYWLAFASALLVARLSGEACFHRKFQMAYAVVLLLPTVVLNSVYWGQCDSIYTTFLVLTLLFFYEENYISGFVMLGMGFACKLQTVFILPFLLGLYFYKKNFSLSGFLVSLAVFWGSGIVAFLCGRSVTAPFTIYLDQTGLYQKMYLNVSSFWTILNGADYAELGTFTVILAVALCGMGLYQVMSGKIHIDTGEAFIKQPQVFCGPASCFCRLCTSATHIH
;
A
#
# COMPACT_ATOMS: atom_id res chain seq x y z
N MET A 1 9.45 13.31 -14.55
CA MET A 1 9.37 13.26 -16.03
C MET A 1 10.02 12.03 -16.66
N SER A 2 10.86 11.25 -15.95
CA SER A 2 11.36 9.94 -16.43
C SER A 2 10.23 8.92 -16.57
N ASP A 3 9.50 8.61 -15.49
CA ASP A 3 8.58 7.46 -15.47
C ASP A 3 7.45 7.55 -16.50
N MET A 4 6.89 8.74 -16.68
CA MET A 4 5.86 8.98 -17.68
C MET A 4 6.36 8.67 -19.09
N ARG A 5 7.60 9.08 -19.42
CA ARG A 5 8.21 8.88 -20.74
C ARG A 5 8.72 7.46 -20.91
N ASP A 6 9.34 6.91 -19.87
CA ASP A 6 10.10 5.67 -19.93
C ASP A 6 9.18 4.45 -19.77
N PHE A 7 8.02 4.60 -19.10
CA PHE A 7 7.12 3.49 -18.80
C PHE A 7 5.66 3.76 -19.21
N LEU A 8 5.01 4.79 -18.66
CA LEU A 8 3.55 4.94 -18.77
C LEU A 8 3.07 5.20 -20.20
N ILE A 9 3.74 6.09 -20.94
CA ILE A 9 3.42 6.34 -22.35
C ILE A 9 3.64 5.09 -23.20
N PRO A 10 4.82 4.42 -23.17
CA PRO A 10 5.03 3.15 -23.88
C PRO A 10 3.99 2.07 -23.56
N TRP A 11 3.58 1.93 -22.30
CA TRP A 11 2.57 0.96 -21.91
C TRP A 11 1.20 1.29 -22.50
N TYR A 12 0.79 2.55 -22.42
CA TYR A 12 -0.46 3.00 -23.03
C TYR A 12 -0.48 2.79 -24.54
N ASP A 13 0.60 3.17 -25.23
CA ASP A 13 0.70 3.03 -26.68
C ASP A 13 0.67 1.56 -27.11
N SER A 14 1.33 0.68 -26.35
CA SER A 14 1.27 -0.77 -26.56
C SER A 14 -0.14 -1.33 -26.36
N ILE A 15 -0.82 -0.97 -25.25
CA ILE A 15 -2.21 -1.38 -24.97
C ILE A 15 -3.14 -0.88 -26.09
N LYS A 16 -2.98 0.37 -26.54
CA LYS A 16 -3.79 0.96 -27.61
C LYS A 16 -3.54 0.26 -28.96
N ALA A 17 -2.29 0.03 -29.34
CA ALA A 17 -1.92 -0.63 -30.59
C ALA A 17 -2.44 -2.09 -30.66
N GLN A 18 -2.51 -2.77 -29.52
CA GLN A 18 -3.05 -4.12 -29.40
C GLN A 18 -4.59 -4.18 -29.26
N GLY A 19 -5.28 -3.04 -29.38
CA GLY A 19 -6.74 -2.98 -29.44
C GLY A 19 -7.43 -2.73 -28.09
N GLY A 20 -6.79 -2.02 -27.16
CA GLY A 20 -7.38 -1.61 -25.89
C GLY A 20 -7.63 -2.82 -24.98
N LEU A 21 -8.88 -3.17 -24.71
CA LEU A 21 -9.23 -4.33 -23.87
C LEU A 21 -8.66 -5.65 -24.41
N ARG A 22 -8.56 -5.81 -25.74
CA ARG A 22 -7.98 -7.04 -26.34
C ARG A 22 -6.50 -7.24 -25.99
N SER A 23 -5.79 -6.17 -25.63
CA SER A 23 -4.41 -6.25 -25.19
C SER A 23 -4.25 -6.96 -23.85
N LEU A 24 -5.31 -7.01 -23.01
CA LEU A 24 -5.27 -7.56 -21.66
C LEU A 24 -4.97 -9.06 -21.60
N LYS A 25 -4.96 -9.77 -22.74
CA LYS A 25 -4.46 -11.15 -22.84
C LYS A 25 -2.94 -11.24 -22.64
N GLU A 26 -2.21 -10.19 -23.01
CA GLU A 26 -0.75 -10.06 -22.86
C GLU A 26 -0.38 -9.22 -21.62
N GLN A 27 0.85 -9.37 -21.12
CA GLN A 27 1.34 -8.50 -20.03
C GLN A 27 1.90 -7.23 -20.63
N VAL A 28 1.40 -6.07 -20.21
CA VAL A 28 2.03 -4.78 -20.52
C VAL A 28 2.42 -4.08 -19.22
N GLY A 29 3.72 -3.80 -19.09
CA GLY A 29 4.29 -3.20 -17.88
C GLY A 29 4.35 -4.15 -16.70
N ASP A 30 4.54 -3.60 -15.51
CA ASP A 30 4.65 -4.38 -14.26
C ASP A 30 3.40 -4.30 -13.39
N TYR A 31 2.44 -3.40 -13.65
CA TYR A 31 1.21 -3.34 -12.87
C TYR A 31 0.28 -4.56 -13.05
N ASN A 32 -0.52 -4.84 -12.03
CA ASN A 32 -1.49 -5.93 -12.05
C ASN A 32 -2.71 -5.61 -12.94
N LEU A 33 -3.57 -6.60 -13.16
CA LEU A 33 -4.63 -6.60 -14.17
C LEU A 33 -5.67 -5.49 -13.97
N LEU A 34 -5.97 -5.11 -12.72
CA LEU A 34 -6.93 -4.03 -12.45
C LEU A 34 -6.44 -2.71 -13.08
N TYR A 35 -5.17 -2.36 -12.84
CA TYR A 35 -4.62 -1.12 -13.38
C TYR A 35 -4.50 -1.18 -14.90
N GLN A 36 -4.01 -2.28 -15.47
CA GLN A 36 -3.98 -2.47 -16.93
C GLN A 36 -5.38 -2.35 -17.54
N THR A 37 -6.42 -2.85 -16.87
CA THR A 37 -7.81 -2.72 -17.29
C THR A 37 -8.25 -1.25 -17.30
N LEU A 38 -7.92 -0.47 -16.27
CA LEU A 38 -8.20 0.97 -16.25
C LEU A 38 -7.52 1.69 -17.43
N VAL A 39 -6.25 1.39 -17.69
CA VAL A 39 -5.51 1.96 -18.82
C VAL A 39 -6.15 1.57 -20.16
N ALA A 40 -6.54 0.30 -20.33
CA ALA A 40 -7.21 -0.17 -21.52
C ALA A 40 -8.52 0.59 -21.76
N PHE A 41 -9.31 0.87 -20.73
CA PHE A 41 -10.49 1.73 -20.85
C PHE A 41 -10.15 3.17 -21.26
N MET A 42 -9.07 3.75 -20.73
CA MET A 42 -8.63 5.09 -21.11
C MET A 42 -8.26 5.19 -22.60
N THR A 43 -7.84 4.09 -23.24
CA THR A 43 -7.48 4.10 -24.68
C THR A 43 -8.64 4.43 -25.61
N TYR A 44 -9.88 4.29 -25.16
CA TYR A 44 -11.09 4.63 -25.93
C TYR A 44 -11.50 6.09 -25.78
N LEU A 45 -10.89 6.84 -24.85
CA LEU A 45 -11.23 8.24 -24.60
C LEU A 45 -10.47 9.18 -25.55
N PRO A 46 -11.10 10.25 -26.07
CA PRO A 46 -10.43 11.23 -26.93
C PRO A 46 -9.56 12.20 -26.12
N GLY A 47 -8.23 12.14 -26.29
CA GLY A 47 -7.31 12.99 -25.52
C GLY A 47 -5.92 12.39 -25.31
N SER A 48 -5.13 13.05 -24.45
CA SER A 48 -3.75 12.65 -24.15
C SER A 48 -3.69 11.63 -23.02
N CYS A 49 -2.95 10.53 -23.22
CA CYS A 49 -2.73 9.50 -22.18
C CYS A 49 -2.12 10.09 -20.91
N VAL A 50 -1.24 11.08 -21.05
CA VAL A 50 -0.61 11.79 -19.92
C VAL A 50 -1.67 12.48 -19.06
N GLN A 51 -2.69 13.06 -19.69
CA GLN A 51 -3.80 13.68 -18.95
C GLN A 51 -4.60 12.62 -18.18
N TYR A 52 -4.87 11.46 -18.78
CA TYR A 52 -5.65 10.40 -18.13
C TYR A 52 -4.93 9.77 -16.94
N TYR A 53 -3.64 9.43 -17.08
CA TYR A 53 -2.85 8.92 -15.97
C TYR A 53 -2.81 9.91 -14.81
N LYS A 54 -2.48 11.17 -15.10
CA LYS A 54 -2.43 12.22 -14.06
C LYS A 54 -3.79 12.47 -13.44
N ALA A 55 -4.86 12.50 -14.24
CA ALA A 55 -6.21 12.69 -13.73
C ALA A 55 -6.60 11.53 -12.78
N LEU A 56 -6.34 10.28 -13.18
CA LEU A 56 -6.59 9.12 -12.31
C LEU A 56 -5.81 9.24 -11.00
N SER A 57 -4.52 9.54 -11.07
CA SER A 57 -3.68 9.69 -9.87
C SER A 57 -4.17 10.83 -8.96
N ILE A 58 -4.45 12.01 -9.51
CA ILE A 58 -4.91 13.19 -8.78
C ILE A 58 -6.27 12.92 -8.11
N VAL A 59 -7.20 12.25 -8.81
CA VAL A 59 -8.49 11.87 -8.22
C VAL A 59 -8.28 11.02 -6.97
N PHE A 60 -7.31 10.10 -7.00
CA PHE A 60 -7.00 9.29 -5.83
C PHE A 60 -6.21 10.02 -4.75
N ASP A 61 -5.53 11.13 -5.03
CA ASP A 61 -4.99 12.00 -3.96
C ASP A 61 -6.12 12.59 -3.12
N TYR A 62 -7.20 13.04 -3.77
CA TYR A 62 -8.37 13.55 -3.08
C TYR A 62 -9.09 12.46 -2.28
N TRP A 63 -9.22 11.25 -2.83
CA TRP A 63 -9.78 10.11 -2.09
C TRP A 63 -8.90 9.69 -0.92
N LEU A 64 -7.58 9.68 -1.08
CA LEU A 64 -6.64 9.39 -0.01
C LEU A 64 -6.75 10.43 1.11
N ALA A 65 -6.76 11.71 0.77
CA ALA A 65 -6.94 12.81 1.71
C ALA A 65 -8.28 12.69 2.46
N PHE A 66 -9.36 12.38 1.73
CA PHE A 66 -10.69 12.17 2.31
C PHE A 66 -10.73 10.97 3.27
N ALA A 67 -10.24 9.81 2.84
CA ALA A 67 -10.21 8.59 3.67
C ALA A 67 -9.36 8.80 4.93
N SER A 68 -8.21 9.47 4.79
CA SER A 68 -7.32 9.78 5.92
C SER A 68 -7.97 10.76 6.89
N ALA A 69 -8.62 11.80 6.38
CA ALA A 69 -9.35 12.77 7.19
C ALA A 69 -10.52 12.12 7.94
N LEU A 70 -11.24 11.20 7.28
CA LEU A 70 -12.32 10.43 7.89
C LEU A 70 -11.79 9.55 9.02
N LEU A 71 -10.70 8.82 8.80
CA LEU A 71 -10.03 8.04 9.84
C LEU A 71 -9.61 8.90 11.04
N VAL A 72 -9.00 10.06 10.79
CA VAL A 72 -8.61 10.99 11.87
C VAL A 72 -9.83 11.51 12.64
N ALA A 73 -10.91 11.88 11.95
CA ALA A 73 -12.15 12.33 12.59
C ALA A 73 -12.68 11.24 13.53
N ARG A 74 -12.80 10.00 13.04
CA ARG A 74 -13.24 8.85 13.83
C ARG A 74 -12.36 8.60 15.06
N LEU A 75 -11.04 8.54 14.88
CA LEU A 75 -10.07 8.33 15.98
C LEU A 75 -10.04 9.46 17.01
N SER A 76 -10.57 10.62 16.66
CA SER A 76 -10.59 11.79 17.52
C SER A 76 -11.95 12.05 18.17
N GLY A 77 -12.97 11.27 17.83
CA GLY A 77 -14.36 11.49 18.23
C GLY A 77 -14.99 12.77 17.66
N GLU A 78 -14.32 13.46 16.73
CA GLU A 78 -14.87 14.67 16.10
C GLU A 78 -15.81 14.30 14.95
N ALA A 79 -16.83 15.14 14.75
CA ALA A 79 -17.70 15.02 13.60
C ALA A 79 -16.94 15.27 12.29
N CYS A 80 -17.44 14.68 11.20
CA CYS A 80 -16.88 14.87 9.87
C CYS A 80 -16.87 16.37 9.50
N PHE A 81 -15.87 16.80 8.72
CA PHE A 81 -15.68 18.19 8.28
C PHE A 81 -15.41 19.22 9.40
N HIS A 82 -15.15 18.80 10.65
CA HIS A 82 -14.62 19.68 11.70
C HIS A 82 -13.10 19.88 11.58
N ARG A 83 -12.52 20.60 12.55
CA ARG A 83 -11.12 21.04 12.55
C ARG A 83 -10.13 19.92 12.25
N LYS A 84 -10.16 18.79 12.96
CA LYS A 84 -9.17 17.72 12.73
C LYS A 84 -9.33 17.06 11.37
N PHE A 85 -10.56 16.89 10.88
CA PHE A 85 -10.83 16.41 9.53
C PHE A 85 -10.21 17.36 8.49
N GLN A 86 -10.54 18.65 8.57
CA GLN A 86 -10.07 19.66 7.61
C GLN A 86 -8.54 19.77 7.62
N MET A 87 -7.92 19.73 8.79
CA MET A 87 -6.46 19.74 8.93
C MET A 87 -5.83 18.48 8.32
N ALA A 88 -6.33 17.29 8.64
CA ALA A 88 -5.81 16.05 8.07
C ALA A 88 -5.96 16.00 6.55
N TYR A 89 -7.12 16.44 6.03
CA TYR A 89 -7.38 16.53 4.60
C TYR A 89 -6.37 17.46 3.91
N ALA A 90 -6.21 18.69 4.42
CA ALA A 90 -5.30 19.68 3.86
C ALA A 90 -3.84 19.21 3.94
N VAL A 91 -3.42 18.65 5.07
CA VAL A 91 -2.06 18.13 5.25
C VAL A 91 -1.78 17.03 4.22
N VAL A 92 -2.63 16.01 4.13
CA VAL A 92 -2.41 14.89 3.21
C VAL A 92 -2.38 15.34 1.76
N LEU A 93 -3.30 16.22 1.35
CA LEU A 93 -3.36 16.72 -0.02
C LEU A 93 -2.14 17.58 -0.40
N LEU A 94 -1.58 18.31 0.56
CA LEU A 94 -0.43 19.20 0.35
C LEU A 94 0.92 18.54 0.66
N LEU A 95 0.93 17.25 1.04
CA LEU A 95 2.18 16.53 1.25
C LEU A 95 3.00 16.52 -0.06
N PRO A 96 4.27 16.96 -0.03
CA PRO A 96 5.09 16.99 -1.24
C PRO A 96 5.18 15.62 -1.94
N THR A 97 5.20 14.54 -1.16
CA THR A 97 5.24 13.18 -1.69
C THR A 97 3.98 12.82 -2.47
N VAL A 98 2.79 13.21 -2.00
CA VAL A 98 1.51 12.97 -2.68
C VAL A 98 1.46 13.78 -3.99
N VAL A 99 1.72 15.08 -3.91
CA VAL A 99 1.68 15.99 -5.08
C VAL A 99 2.71 15.57 -6.14
N LEU A 100 3.93 15.21 -5.75
CA LEU A 100 4.95 14.77 -6.70
C LEU A 100 4.61 13.41 -7.32
N ASN A 101 4.01 12.49 -6.56
CA ASN A 101 3.60 11.18 -7.05
C ASN A 101 2.63 11.29 -8.22
N SER A 102 1.58 12.09 -8.05
CA SER A 102 0.52 12.23 -9.05
C SER A 102 0.85 13.25 -10.14
N VAL A 103 1.10 14.51 -9.77
CA VAL A 103 1.20 15.62 -10.72
C VAL A 103 2.51 15.57 -11.50
N TYR A 104 3.61 15.23 -10.83
CA TYR A 104 4.94 15.25 -11.46
C TYR A 104 5.31 13.91 -12.10
N TRP A 105 5.12 12.79 -11.40
CA TRP A 105 5.47 11.45 -11.90
C TRP A 105 4.32 10.73 -12.61
N GLY A 106 3.06 11.00 -12.27
CA GLY A 106 1.91 10.26 -12.80
C GLY A 106 1.80 8.84 -12.25
N GLN A 107 2.43 8.58 -11.10
CA GLN A 107 2.33 7.31 -10.39
C GLN A 107 0.98 7.19 -9.69
N CYS A 108 0.62 5.96 -9.33
CA CYS A 108 -0.70 5.62 -8.80
C CYS A 108 -0.67 5.18 -7.34
N ASP A 109 0.28 5.67 -6.54
CA ASP A 109 0.46 5.19 -5.16
C ASP A 109 -0.69 5.58 -4.25
N SER A 110 -1.34 6.72 -4.52
CA SER A 110 -2.53 7.15 -3.82
C SER A 110 -3.71 6.18 -3.95
N ILE A 111 -3.75 5.34 -5.00
CA ILE A 111 -4.83 4.36 -5.22
C ILE A 111 -4.81 3.28 -4.14
N TYR A 112 -3.72 2.50 -4.05
CA TYR A 112 -3.64 1.41 -3.09
C TYR A 112 -3.57 1.95 -1.64
N THR A 113 -2.97 3.13 -1.44
CA THR A 113 -2.92 3.79 -0.14
C THR A 113 -4.33 4.19 0.34
N THR A 114 -5.20 4.67 -0.56
CA THR A 114 -6.60 4.95 -0.22
C THR A 114 -7.28 3.69 0.31
N PHE A 115 -7.14 2.57 -0.39
CA PHE A 115 -7.75 1.31 0.03
C PHE A 115 -7.19 0.80 1.37
N LEU A 116 -5.88 0.95 1.60
CA LEU A 116 -5.26 0.63 2.90
C LEU A 116 -5.85 1.47 4.05
N VAL A 117 -6.02 2.77 3.85
CA VAL A 117 -6.61 3.66 4.86
C VAL A 117 -8.08 3.30 5.11
N LEU A 118 -8.84 2.99 4.06
CA LEU A 118 -10.22 2.50 4.20
C LEU A 118 -10.30 1.15 4.90
N THR A 119 -9.35 0.23 4.67
CA THR A 119 -9.23 -1.00 5.46
C THR A 119 -9.07 -0.68 6.94
N LEU A 120 -8.14 0.20 7.32
CA LEU A 120 -7.95 0.58 8.72
C LEU A 120 -9.21 1.23 9.33
N LEU A 121 -9.86 2.12 8.58
CA LEU A 121 -11.11 2.76 8.99
C LEU A 121 -12.22 1.73 9.26
N PHE A 122 -12.46 0.81 8.34
CA PHE A 122 -13.53 -0.19 8.53
C PHE A 122 -13.20 -1.19 9.62
N PHE A 123 -11.94 -1.56 9.82
CA PHE A 123 -11.54 -2.37 10.97
C PHE A 123 -11.70 -1.63 12.30
N TYR A 124 -11.46 -0.32 12.33
CA TYR A 124 -11.74 0.52 13.51
C TYR A 124 -13.24 0.60 13.81
N GLU A 125 -14.07 0.76 12.78
CA GLU A 125 -15.53 0.79 12.90
C GLU A 125 -16.16 -0.62 13.06
N GLU A 126 -15.33 -1.67 13.18
CA GLU A 126 -15.74 -3.07 13.29
C GLU A 126 -16.58 -3.60 12.11
N ASN A 127 -16.54 -2.92 10.97
CA ASN A 127 -17.11 -3.36 9.69
C ASN A 127 -16.11 -4.21 8.90
N TYR A 128 -15.79 -5.38 9.44
CA TYR A 128 -14.66 -6.19 8.96
C TYR A 128 -14.80 -6.64 7.49
N ILE A 129 -16.00 -7.00 7.02
CA ILE A 129 -16.20 -7.44 5.63
C ILE A 129 -15.84 -6.32 4.67
N SER A 130 -16.29 -5.08 4.92
CA SER A 130 -15.92 -3.93 4.10
C SER A 130 -14.41 -3.67 4.16
N GLY A 131 -13.81 -3.83 5.33
CA GLY A 131 -12.35 -3.75 5.50
C GLY A 131 -11.58 -4.77 4.66
N PHE A 132 -12.04 -6.02 4.62
CA PHE A 132 -11.46 -7.08 3.79
C PHE A 132 -11.68 -6.85 2.29
N VAL A 133 -12.83 -6.29 1.89
CA VAL A 133 -13.05 -5.88 0.49
C VAL A 133 -12.03 -4.81 0.08
N MET A 134 -11.86 -3.77 0.90
CA MET A 134 -10.85 -2.72 0.64
C MET A 134 -9.43 -3.29 0.60
N LEU A 135 -9.13 -4.25 1.48
CA LEU A 135 -7.81 -4.91 1.48
C LEU A 135 -7.56 -5.65 0.16
N GLY A 136 -8.56 -6.35 -0.36
CA GLY A 136 -8.50 -7.00 -1.67
C GLY A 136 -8.31 -6.02 -2.82
N MET A 137 -8.98 -4.86 -2.78
CA MET A 137 -8.76 -3.78 -3.75
C MET A 137 -7.35 -3.19 -3.68
N GLY A 138 -6.78 -3.05 -2.47
CA GLY A 138 -5.38 -2.67 -2.29
C GLY A 138 -4.44 -3.68 -2.98
N PHE A 139 -4.64 -4.97 -2.74
CA PHE A 139 -3.89 -6.04 -3.40
C PHE A 139 -4.08 -6.06 -4.92
N ALA A 140 -5.24 -5.68 -5.44
CA ALA A 140 -5.47 -5.57 -6.88
C ALA A 140 -4.64 -4.46 -7.53
N CYS A 141 -4.24 -3.45 -6.76
CA CYS A 141 -3.47 -2.30 -7.23
C CYS A 141 -1.96 -2.49 -7.05
N LYS A 142 -1.52 -2.89 -5.85
CA LYS A 142 -0.09 -3.01 -5.52
C LYS A 142 0.21 -4.13 -4.53
N LEU A 143 1.30 -4.86 -4.79
CA LEU A 143 1.83 -5.89 -3.90
C LEU A 143 2.25 -5.32 -2.53
N GLN A 144 2.67 -4.05 -2.48
CA GLN A 144 3.05 -3.33 -1.27
C GLN A 144 1.95 -3.31 -0.20
N THR A 145 0.69 -3.59 -0.58
CA THR A 145 -0.42 -3.82 0.36
C THR A 145 -0.09 -4.91 1.39
N VAL A 146 0.78 -5.88 1.06
CA VAL A 146 1.20 -6.97 1.97
C VAL A 146 1.76 -6.47 3.31
N PHE A 147 2.33 -5.26 3.34
CA PHE A 147 2.94 -4.70 4.56
C PHE A 147 1.93 -4.38 5.67
N ILE A 148 0.61 -4.32 5.38
CA ILE A 148 -0.41 -4.15 6.42
C ILE A 148 -0.77 -5.47 7.12
N LEU A 149 -0.43 -6.62 6.53
CA LEU A 149 -0.85 -7.93 7.05
C LEU A 149 -0.35 -8.20 8.49
N PRO A 150 0.94 -7.91 8.85
CA PRO A 150 1.39 -8.09 10.23
C PRO A 150 0.55 -7.31 11.24
N PHE A 151 0.15 -6.09 10.89
CA PHE A 151 -0.72 -5.27 11.73
C PHE A 151 -2.12 -5.87 11.89
N LEU A 152 -2.75 -6.32 10.80
CA LEU A 152 -4.07 -6.96 10.85
C LEU A 152 -4.06 -8.28 11.62
N LEU A 153 -2.98 -9.06 11.50
CA LEU A 153 -2.78 -10.27 12.30
C LEU A 153 -2.65 -9.92 13.78
N GLY A 154 -1.85 -8.91 14.13
CA GLY A 154 -1.77 -8.39 15.50
C GLY A 154 -3.15 -7.97 16.04
N LEU A 155 -3.94 -7.27 15.23
CA LEU A 155 -5.30 -6.85 15.57
C LEU A 155 -6.23 -8.05 15.78
N TYR A 156 -6.12 -9.10 14.95
CA TYR A 156 -6.89 -10.33 15.09
C TYR A 156 -6.63 -10.99 16.44
N PHE A 157 -5.37 -11.16 16.84
CA PHE A 157 -5.02 -11.81 18.11
C PHE A 157 -5.41 -10.96 19.33
N TYR A 158 -5.37 -9.63 19.18
CA TYR A 158 -5.78 -8.70 20.22
C TYR A 158 -7.30 -8.63 20.40
N LYS A 159 -8.05 -8.29 19.34
CA LYS A 159 -9.51 -8.09 19.42
C LYS A 159 -10.30 -9.39 19.36
N LYS A 160 -9.87 -10.37 18.55
CA LYS A 160 -10.59 -11.63 18.26
C LYS A 160 -12.05 -11.47 17.80
N ASN A 161 -12.42 -10.28 17.34
CA ASN A 161 -13.80 -9.93 16.94
C ASN A 161 -14.09 -10.22 15.45
N PHE A 162 -13.11 -10.68 14.68
CA PHE A 162 -13.27 -11.03 13.27
C PHE A 162 -12.53 -12.32 12.94
N SER A 163 -12.93 -12.99 11.87
CA SER A 163 -12.35 -14.27 11.44
C SER A 163 -11.25 -14.06 10.40
N LEU A 164 -10.21 -14.90 10.45
CA LEU A 164 -9.19 -15.00 9.39
C LEU A 164 -9.78 -15.47 8.05
N SER A 165 -10.96 -16.10 8.04
CA SER A 165 -11.67 -16.42 6.78
C SER A 165 -12.03 -15.17 5.96
N GLY A 166 -12.05 -13.99 6.58
CA GLY A 166 -12.23 -12.72 5.87
C GLY A 166 -11.13 -12.44 4.83
N PHE A 167 -9.92 -12.99 5.00
CA PHE A 167 -8.88 -12.90 3.97
C PHE A 167 -9.28 -13.61 2.66
N LEU A 168 -10.21 -14.57 2.70
CA LEU A 168 -10.79 -15.16 1.48
C LEU A 168 -11.63 -14.14 0.71
N VAL A 169 -12.27 -13.19 1.40
CA VAL A 169 -12.97 -12.07 0.75
C VAL A 169 -11.96 -11.17 0.04
N SER A 170 -10.85 -10.83 0.70
CA SER A 170 -9.77 -10.06 0.06
C SER A 170 -9.19 -10.77 -1.15
N LEU A 171 -8.96 -12.09 -1.05
CA LEU A 171 -8.50 -12.93 -2.15
C LEU A 171 -9.50 -12.95 -3.31
N ALA A 172 -10.80 -13.10 -3.02
CA ALA A 172 -11.85 -13.11 -4.02
C ALA A 172 -11.97 -11.76 -4.75
N VAL A 173 -11.86 -10.63 -4.02
CA VAL A 173 -11.86 -9.28 -4.61
C VAL A 173 -10.61 -9.04 -5.46
N PHE A 174 -9.44 -9.41 -4.94
CA PHE A 174 -8.17 -9.33 -5.68
C PHE A 174 -8.26 -10.11 -7.00
N TRP A 175 -8.66 -11.38 -6.94
CA TRP A 175 -8.76 -12.23 -8.12
C TRP A 175 -9.87 -11.77 -9.07
N GLY A 176 -11.04 -11.42 -8.52
CA GLY A 176 -12.18 -10.93 -9.27
C GLY A 176 -11.94 -9.59 -9.98
N SER A 177 -11.02 -8.76 -9.48
CA SER A 177 -10.63 -7.52 -10.16
C SER A 177 -10.03 -7.75 -11.57
N GLY A 178 -9.51 -8.96 -11.82
CA GLY A 178 -8.97 -9.39 -13.11
C GLY A 178 -10.01 -9.88 -14.12
N ILE A 179 -11.31 -9.88 -13.78
CA ILE A 179 -12.37 -10.51 -14.58
C ILE A 179 -12.37 -10.05 -16.04
N VAL A 180 -12.16 -8.75 -16.29
CA VAL A 180 -12.14 -8.20 -17.65
C VAL A 180 -10.99 -8.79 -18.46
N ALA A 181 -9.81 -8.91 -17.85
CA ALA A 181 -8.65 -9.51 -18.50
C ALA A 181 -8.85 -11.02 -18.75
N PHE A 182 -9.45 -11.75 -17.80
CA PHE A 182 -9.76 -13.18 -17.97
C PHE A 182 -10.71 -13.40 -19.15
N LEU A 183 -11.75 -12.58 -19.28
CA LEU A 183 -12.68 -12.61 -20.42
C LEU A 183 -11.97 -12.29 -21.75
N CYS A 184 -10.88 -11.51 -21.71
CA CYS A 184 -10.06 -11.23 -22.89
C CYS A 184 -9.03 -12.33 -23.22
N GLY A 185 -8.97 -13.42 -22.43
CA GLY A 185 -8.07 -14.55 -22.65
C GLY A 185 -6.83 -14.59 -21.76
N ARG A 186 -6.75 -13.73 -20.74
CA ARG A 186 -5.65 -13.75 -19.75
C ARG A 186 -5.75 -14.98 -18.85
N SER A 187 -4.61 -15.58 -18.49
CA SER A 187 -4.58 -16.67 -17.52
C SER A 187 -5.16 -16.24 -16.16
N VAL A 188 -5.97 -17.11 -15.55
CA VAL A 188 -6.53 -16.89 -14.20
C VAL A 188 -5.47 -16.85 -13.10
N THR A 189 -4.28 -17.38 -13.38
CA THR A 189 -3.12 -17.33 -12.46
C THR A 189 -2.29 -16.07 -12.63
N ALA A 190 -2.53 -15.27 -13.67
CA ALA A 190 -1.72 -14.10 -14.01
C ALA A 190 -1.59 -13.08 -12.87
N PRO A 191 -2.64 -12.75 -12.08
CA PRO A 191 -2.49 -11.79 -10.99
C PRO A 191 -1.42 -12.20 -9.96
N PHE A 192 -1.25 -13.51 -9.75
CA PHE A 192 -0.27 -14.04 -8.80
C PHE A 192 1.13 -14.10 -9.43
N THR A 193 1.24 -14.56 -10.68
CA THR A 193 2.55 -14.67 -11.35
C THR A 193 3.17 -13.30 -11.57
N ILE A 194 2.39 -12.27 -11.92
CA ILE A 194 2.88 -10.88 -12.03
C ILE A 194 3.57 -10.44 -10.73
N TYR A 195 2.97 -10.74 -9.58
CA TYR A 195 3.56 -10.38 -8.29
C TYR A 195 4.76 -11.25 -7.91
N LEU A 196 4.77 -12.54 -8.26
CA LEU A 196 5.95 -13.38 -8.07
C LEU A 196 7.13 -12.86 -8.91
N ASP A 197 6.90 -12.53 -10.18
CA ASP A 197 7.91 -12.01 -11.09
C ASP A 197 8.46 -10.66 -10.61
N GLN A 198 7.61 -9.78 -10.08
CA GLN A 198 8.01 -8.49 -9.50
C GLN A 198 9.04 -8.62 -8.37
N THR A 199 8.96 -9.67 -7.55
CA THR A 199 9.94 -9.88 -6.48
C THR A 199 11.35 -10.17 -7.01
N GLY A 200 11.45 -10.62 -8.28
CA GLY A 200 12.71 -10.89 -8.96
C GLY A 200 13.29 -9.69 -9.71
N LEU A 201 12.48 -8.70 -10.10
CA LEU A 201 12.88 -7.65 -11.06
C LEU A 201 13.92 -6.66 -10.50
N TYR A 202 13.80 -6.25 -9.24
CA TYR A 202 14.66 -5.24 -8.64
C TYR A 202 15.49 -5.82 -7.48
N GLN A 203 16.58 -6.50 -7.82
CA GLN A 203 17.57 -7.04 -6.86
C GLN A 203 18.51 -5.93 -6.37
N LYS A 204 17.97 -4.81 -5.87
CA LYS A 204 18.77 -3.71 -5.31
C LYS A 204 18.29 -3.39 -3.89
N MET A 205 19.24 -3.23 -2.97
CA MET A 205 18.94 -2.89 -1.58
C MET A 205 18.30 -1.50 -1.42
N TYR A 206 18.64 -0.56 -2.31
CA TYR A 206 18.03 0.77 -2.38
C TYR A 206 18.13 1.34 -3.80
N LEU A 207 17.21 2.24 -4.17
CA LEU A 207 17.17 2.90 -5.48
C LEU A 207 17.29 4.42 -5.31
N ASN A 208 18.51 4.94 -5.18
CA ASN A 208 18.81 6.38 -5.05
C ASN A 208 18.04 7.13 -3.93
N VAL A 209 17.49 6.38 -2.97
CA VAL A 209 16.84 6.90 -1.77
C VAL A 209 17.79 6.70 -0.60
N SER A 210 17.97 7.75 0.20
CA SER A 210 18.70 7.66 1.46
C SER A 210 17.96 6.72 2.41
N SER A 211 18.55 5.55 2.65
CA SER A 211 18.01 4.54 3.56
C SER A 211 19.11 4.05 4.49
N PHE A 212 18.74 3.26 5.51
CA PHE A 212 19.72 2.59 6.36
C PHE A 212 20.77 1.83 5.55
N TRP A 213 20.38 1.21 4.44
CA TRP A 213 21.26 0.46 3.54
C TRP A 213 22.28 1.32 2.81
N THR A 214 22.04 2.62 2.68
CA THR A 214 23.01 3.55 2.08
C THR A 214 24.26 3.70 2.95
N ILE A 215 24.15 3.49 4.28
CA ILE A 215 25.29 3.49 5.21
C ILE A 215 26.21 2.29 4.95
N LEU A 216 25.64 1.15 4.55
CA LEU A 216 26.36 -0.09 4.23
C LEU A 216 26.94 -0.09 2.79
N ASN A 217 26.91 1.08 2.15
CA ASN A 217 27.52 1.49 0.89
C ASN A 217 28.27 0.40 0.10
N GLY A 218 27.55 -0.42 -0.66
CA GLY A 218 28.11 -1.43 -1.56
C GLY A 218 27.61 -2.86 -1.34
N ALA A 219 26.95 -3.14 -0.22
CA ALA A 219 26.35 -4.45 0.01
C ALA A 219 25.19 -4.72 -0.95
N ASP A 220 25.32 -5.77 -1.75
CA ASP A 220 24.37 -6.13 -2.80
C ASP A 220 23.18 -6.93 -2.23
N TYR A 221 22.08 -6.96 -2.96
CA TYR A 221 20.87 -7.69 -2.54
C TYR A 221 21.16 -9.18 -2.33
N ALA A 222 22.08 -9.77 -3.09
CA ALA A 222 22.50 -11.16 -2.93
C ALA A 222 23.09 -11.46 -1.54
N GLU A 223 23.71 -10.47 -0.89
CA GLU A 223 24.37 -10.65 0.41
C GLU A 223 23.41 -10.35 1.57
N LEU A 224 22.61 -9.29 1.44
CA LEU A 224 21.78 -8.79 2.54
C LEU A 224 20.29 -9.12 2.41
N GLY A 225 19.79 -9.48 1.23
CA GLY A 225 18.36 -9.64 0.97
C GLY A 225 17.70 -10.63 1.94
N THR A 226 18.25 -11.85 2.03
CA THR A 226 17.76 -12.90 2.94
C THR A 226 17.80 -12.46 4.40
N PHE A 227 18.93 -11.88 4.84
CA PHE A 227 19.07 -11.37 6.20
C PHE A 227 18.01 -10.31 6.52
N THR A 228 17.76 -9.40 5.58
CA THR A 228 16.81 -8.31 5.73
C THR A 228 15.38 -8.80 5.86
N VAL A 229 15.00 -9.80 5.08
CA VAL A 229 13.69 -10.47 5.18
C VAL A 229 13.55 -11.17 6.53
N ILE A 230 14.57 -11.92 6.96
CA ILE A 230 14.57 -12.59 8.27
C ILE A 230 14.43 -11.57 9.40
N LEU A 231 15.18 -10.47 9.34
CA LEU A 231 15.12 -9.39 10.33
C LEU A 231 13.72 -8.77 10.38
N ALA A 232 13.10 -8.49 9.23
CA ALA A 232 11.76 -7.94 9.17
C ALA A 232 10.71 -8.91 9.77
N VAL A 233 10.81 -10.20 9.45
CA VAL A 233 9.94 -11.25 10.02
C VAL A 233 10.14 -11.36 11.53
N ALA A 234 11.39 -11.33 12.01
CA ALA A 234 11.71 -11.38 13.43
C ALA A 234 11.12 -10.18 14.19
N LEU A 235 11.25 -8.96 13.65
CA LEU A 235 10.68 -7.75 14.24
C LEU A 235 9.15 -7.80 14.29
N CYS A 236 8.51 -8.21 13.21
CA CYS A 236 7.05 -8.41 13.17
C CYS A 236 6.60 -9.47 14.18
N GLY A 237 7.32 -10.60 14.26
CA GLY A 237 7.06 -11.68 15.20
C GLY A 237 7.24 -11.25 16.66
N MET A 238 8.25 -10.44 16.96
CA MET A 238 8.46 -9.86 18.29
C MET A 238 7.33 -8.89 18.67
N GLY A 239 6.92 -8.00 17.76
CA GLY A 239 5.77 -7.11 17.98
C GLY A 239 4.49 -7.91 18.25
N LEU A 240 4.25 -8.97 17.48
CA LEU A 240 3.12 -9.87 17.69
C LEU A 240 3.18 -10.59 19.05
N TYR A 241 4.35 -11.12 19.43
CA TYR A 241 4.56 -11.77 20.73
C TYR A 241 4.32 -10.80 21.90
N GLN A 242 4.74 -9.53 21.78
CA GLN A 242 4.50 -8.52 22.83
C GLN A 242 3.01 -8.27 23.03
N VAL A 243 2.24 -8.18 21.94
CA VAL A 243 0.76 -8.07 22.00
C VAL A 243 0.15 -9.33 22.62
N MET A 244 0.59 -10.53 22.22
CA MET A 244 0.06 -11.80 22.73
C MET A 244 0.42 -12.07 24.20
N SER A 245 1.59 -11.63 24.65
CA SER A 245 2.09 -11.85 26.02
C SER A 245 1.43 -10.94 27.06
N GLY A 246 0.53 -10.04 26.64
CA GLY A 246 -0.14 -9.07 27.53
C GLY A 246 0.80 -7.99 28.09
N LYS A 247 2.08 -7.98 27.71
CA LYS A 247 3.07 -6.99 28.16
C LYS A 247 2.75 -5.58 27.65
N ILE A 248 2.03 -5.48 26.53
CA ILE A 248 1.41 -4.24 26.08
C ILE A 248 -0.07 -4.34 26.42
N HIS A 249 -0.48 -3.63 27.47
CA HIS A 249 -1.90 -3.40 27.76
C HIS A 249 -2.44 -2.39 26.75
N ILE A 250 -2.98 -2.91 25.67
CA ILE A 250 -3.79 -2.14 24.74
C ILE A 250 -5.17 -2.12 25.39
N ASP A 251 -5.50 -1.07 26.15
CA ASP A 251 -6.78 -1.01 26.86
C ASP A 251 -7.93 -0.55 25.95
N THR A 252 -7.61 0.01 24.77
CA THR A 252 -8.58 0.51 23.78
C THR A 252 -8.10 0.26 22.35
N GLY A 253 -9.03 0.07 21.41
CA GLY A 253 -8.70 -0.04 19.97
C GLY A 253 -7.99 1.19 19.41
N GLU A 254 -8.18 2.35 20.03
CA GLU A 254 -7.42 3.57 19.72
C GLU A 254 -5.93 3.46 20.07
N ALA A 255 -5.58 2.83 21.20
CA ALA A 255 -4.18 2.64 21.58
C ALA A 255 -3.43 1.75 20.58
N PHE A 256 -4.11 0.76 20.01
CA PHE A 256 -3.55 -0.12 18.98
C PHE A 256 -3.26 0.62 17.67
N ILE A 257 -4.24 1.40 17.18
CA ILE A 257 -4.11 2.16 15.93
C ILE A 257 -3.09 3.31 16.08
N LYS A 258 -2.98 3.91 17.27
CA LYS A 258 -2.00 4.95 17.60
C LYS A 258 -0.58 4.41 17.84
N GLN A 259 -0.37 3.09 17.85
CA GLN A 259 0.93 2.43 18.02
C GLN A 259 1.53 1.77 16.74
N PRO A 260 1.55 2.41 15.55
CA PRO A 260 2.32 1.85 14.42
C PRO A 260 3.81 1.68 14.75
N GLN A 261 4.31 2.40 15.76
CA GLN A 261 5.69 2.38 16.22
C GLN A 261 6.14 1.05 16.84
N VAL A 262 5.20 0.21 17.30
CA VAL A 262 5.51 -1.12 17.88
C VAL A 262 5.83 -2.14 16.77
N PHE A 263 5.25 -1.97 15.58
CA PHE A 263 5.48 -2.87 14.43
C PHE A 263 6.50 -2.31 13.42
N CYS A 264 6.77 -1.00 13.43
CA CYS A 264 7.78 -0.34 12.57
C CYS A 264 9.10 0.02 13.29
N GLY A 265 9.33 -0.41 14.53
CA GLY A 265 10.48 0.05 15.33
C GLY A 265 11.63 -0.96 15.45
N PRO A 266 12.74 -0.72 14.72
CA PRO A 266 14.06 -0.67 15.37
C PRO A 266 14.49 0.77 15.68
N ALA A 267 13.93 1.76 14.97
CA ALA A 267 14.38 3.15 15.05
C ALA A 267 14.04 3.85 16.38
N SER A 268 12.92 3.49 17.02
CA SER A 268 12.49 4.06 18.31
C SER A 268 13.23 3.47 19.51
N CYS A 269 13.75 2.24 19.41
CA CYS A 269 14.58 1.63 20.46
C CYS A 269 15.98 2.25 20.51
N PHE A 270 16.55 2.63 19.36
CA PHE A 270 17.84 3.31 19.29
C PHE A 270 17.82 4.68 19.99
N CYS A 271 16.70 5.40 19.92
CA CYS A 271 16.57 6.72 20.53
C CYS A 271 16.46 6.65 22.07
N ARG A 272 15.78 5.63 22.63
CA ARG A 272 15.70 5.44 24.09
C ARG A 272 17.00 4.92 24.71
N LEU A 273 17.78 4.12 23.98
CA LEU A 273 19.10 3.67 24.42
C LEU A 273 20.13 4.82 24.45
N CYS A 274 20.03 5.81 23.54
CA CYS A 274 20.91 6.99 23.56
C CYS A 274 20.60 7.97 24.71
N THR A 275 19.34 8.09 25.14
CA THR A 275 18.96 8.94 26.29
C THR A 275 19.24 8.30 27.65
N SER A 276 19.35 6.98 27.74
CA SER A 276 19.73 6.30 29.00
C SER A 276 21.24 6.16 29.19
N ALA A 277 22.04 6.42 28.14
CA ALA A 277 23.50 6.37 28.20
C ALA A 277 24.16 7.71 28.60
N THR A 278 23.39 8.77 28.85
CA THR A 278 23.88 10.11 29.20
C THR A 278 23.87 10.41 30.71
N HIS A 279 23.64 9.41 31.56
CA HIS A 279 23.62 9.58 33.03
C HIS A 279 24.45 8.56 33.82
N ILE A 280 25.53 8.02 33.23
CA ILE A 280 26.53 7.28 33.99
C ILE A 280 27.92 7.78 33.58
N HIS A 281 28.52 8.52 34.52
CA HIS A 281 29.82 9.21 34.54
C HIS A 281 29.90 10.59 33.88
#